data_AF-A0A538ANS0-F1
#
_entry.id   AF-A0A538ANS0-F1
#
_cell.length_a   1.000
_cell.length_b   1.000
_cell.length_c   1.000
_cell.angle_alpha   90.00
_cell.angle_beta   90.00
_cell.angle_gamma   90.00
#
_symmetry.space_group_name_H-M   'P 1'
#
loop_
_entity.id
_entity.type
_entity.pdbx_description
1 polymer ?
#
loop_
_entity_poly.entity_id
_entity_poly.type
_entity_poly.pdbx_seq_one_letter_code
_entity_poly.pdbx_strand_id
1 'polypeptide(L)'
;MSVAGFEVERVDNEFNWVMVEVRGRRVDVHLVDFSTETLDEQGRAVYGARGLPFGVGSLDGRGTIEGRSVRCETPESQVRGHTGYDLDEEDYRDVAALCHRFGIPVPSSCSGG
;
A
#
# COMPACT_ATOMS: atom_id res chain seq x y z
N MET A 1 21.29 -12.32 11.04
CA MET A 1 20.29 -13.39 10.77
C MET A 1 19.45 -12.94 9.59
N SER A 2 19.71 -13.43 8.37
CA SER A 2 18.82 -13.22 7.23
C SER A 2 17.83 -14.38 7.20
N VAL A 3 16.67 -14.17 7.82
CA VAL A 3 15.58 -15.14 7.76
C VAL A 3 14.87 -14.84 6.43
N ALA A 4 15.06 -15.70 5.42
CA ALA A 4 14.55 -15.63 4.03
C ALA A 4 15.51 -15.15 2.92
N GLY A 5 16.77 -14.81 3.20
CA GLY A 5 17.76 -14.59 2.13
C GLY A 5 17.58 -13.31 1.31
N PHE A 6 16.86 -12.34 1.86
CA PHE A 6 16.72 -11.00 1.27
C PHE A 6 17.85 -10.08 1.75
N GLU A 7 18.33 -9.23 0.84
CA GLU A 7 19.28 -8.15 1.10
C GLU A 7 18.68 -6.82 0.62
N VAL A 8 19.13 -5.70 1.18
CA VAL A 8 18.65 -4.38 0.77
C VAL A 8 19.20 -4.05 -0.61
N GLU A 9 18.31 -3.87 -1.59
CA GLU A 9 18.65 -3.44 -2.95
C GLU A 9 18.67 -1.92 -3.05
N ARG A 10 17.66 -1.27 -2.46
CA ARG A 10 17.44 0.18 -2.55
C ARG A 10 16.83 0.72 -1.25
N VAL A 11 17.26 1.91 -0.83
CA VAL A 11 16.67 2.65 0.29
C VAL A 11 16.07 3.92 -0.28
N ASP A 12 14.73 4.02 -0.25
CA ASP A 12 14.01 5.17 -0.80
C ASP A 12 13.91 6.29 0.26
N ASN A 13 13.71 5.93 1.53
CA ASN A 13 13.84 6.84 2.69
C ASN A 13 13.98 6.07 4.02
N GLU A 14 13.93 6.75 5.18
CA GLU A 14 14.03 6.14 6.53
C GLU A 14 12.95 5.06 6.79
N PHE A 15 11.81 5.13 6.08
CA PHE A 15 10.63 4.29 6.29
C PHE A 15 10.25 3.44 5.07
N ASN A 16 11.03 3.49 3.99
CA ASN A 16 10.79 2.75 2.75
C ASN A 16 12.11 2.18 2.21
N TRP A 17 12.16 0.86 2.02
CA TRP A 17 13.27 0.17 1.36
C TRP A 17 12.80 -1.02 0.54
N VAL A 18 13.50 -1.26 -0.56
CA VAL A 18 13.33 -2.45 -1.40
C VAL A 18 14.39 -3.47 -1.09
N MET A 19 13.94 -4.69 -0.84
CA MET A 19 14.79 -5.85 -0.61
C MET A 19 14.70 -6.81 -1.78
N VAL A 20 15.80 -7.49 -2.10
CA VAL A 20 15.87 -8.48 -3.18
C VAL A 20 16.49 -9.78 -2.68
N GLU A 21 16.04 -10.91 -3.20
CA GLU A 21 16.66 -12.22 -2.96
C GLU A 21 17.39 -12.74 -4.20
N VAL A 22 18.19 -13.80 -4.05
CA VAL A 22 19.10 -14.34 -5.07
C VAL A 22 18.46 -14.67 -6.43
N ARG A 23 17.16 -15.00 -6.48
CA ARG A 23 16.41 -15.25 -7.73
C ARG A 23 15.75 -13.99 -8.30
N GLY A 24 16.02 -12.81 -7.73
CA GLY A 24 15.58 -11.51 -8.24
C GLY A 24 14.17 -11.08 -7.82
N ARG A 25 13.48 -11.83 -6.94
CA ARG A 25 12.20 -11.36 -6.39
C ARG A 25 12.44 -10.21 -5.42
N ARG A 26 11.58 -9.20 -5.52
CA ARG A 26 11.66 -7.98 -4.70
C ARG A 26 10.50 -7.92 -3.71
N VAL A 27 10.77 -7.31 -2.57
CA VAL A 27 9.76 -6.89 -1.60
C VAL A 27 10.01 -5.42 -1.30
N ASP A 28 8.97 -4.61 -1.46
CA ASP A 28 8.96 -3.22 -1.03
C ASP A 28 8.41 -3.15 0.41
N VAL A 29 9.19 -2.59 1.33
CA VAL A 29 8.93 -2.62 2.76
C VAL A 29 8.69 -1.21 3.26
N HIS A 30 7.48 -1.02 3.82
CA HIS A 30 6.97 0.25 4.31
C HIS A 30 6.78 0.16 5.83
N LEU A 31 7.44 1.04 6.59
CA LEU A 31 7.28 1.10 8.04
C LEU A 31 6.07 1.95 8.41
N VAL A 32 5.14 1.36 9.15
CA VAL A 32 3.97 2.03 9.73
C VAL A 32 4.03 1.90 11.25
N ASP A 33 3.89 3.03 11.94
CA ASP A 33 3.90 3.10 13.40
C ASP A 33 2.47 3.15 13.95
N PHE A 34 2.00 2.03 14.52
CA PHE A 34 0.66 1.94 15.08
C PHE A 34 0.55 2.45 16.53
N SER A 35 1.64 2.96 17.13
CA SER A 35 1.65 3.32 18.56
C SER A 35 0.94 4.64 18.86
N THR A 36 0.78 5.50 17.85
CA THR A 36 0.12 6.80 17.96
C THR A 36 -0.76 7.06 16.75
N GLU A 37 -1.70 7.98 16.90
CA GLU A 37 -2.48 8.55 15.80
C GLU A 37 -2.25 10.07 15.77
N THR A 38 -2.11 10.63 14.58
CA THR A 38 -1.98 12.07 14.35
C THR A 38 -2.94 12.51 13.23
N LEU A 39 -3.08 13.81 13.02
CA LEU A 39 -3.80 14.35 11.88
C LEU A 39 -2.82 14.73 10.77
N ASP A 40 -3.15 14.38 9.53
CA ASP A 40 -2.46 14.88 8.36
C ASP A 40 -2.83 16.35 8.05
N GLU A 41 -2.22 16.92 7.01
CA GLU A 41 -2.47 18.31 6.59
C GLU A 41 -3.94 18.57 6.19
N GLN A 42 -4.69 17.52 5.86
CA GLN A 42 -6.10 17.57 5.50
C GLN A 42 -7.02 17.25 6.69
N GLY A 43 -6.47 17.11 7.90
CA GLY A 43 -7.22 16.83 9.12
C GLY A 43 -7.72 15.39 9.23
N ARG A 44 -7.15 14.45 8.48
CA ARG A 44 -7.52 13.02 8.53
C ARG A 44 -6.62 12.30 9.53
N ALA A 45 -7.20 11.35 10.27
CA ALA A 45 -6.45 10.52 11.20
C ALA A 45 -5.53 9.55 10.43
N VAL A 46 -4.24 9.58 10.77
CA VAL A 46 -3.20 8.69 10.23
C VAL A 46 -2.39 8.08 11.37
N TYR A 47 -1.81 6.90 11.13
CA TYR A 47 -0.92 6.23 12.06
C TYR A 47 0.45 6.91 12.16
N GLY A 48 0.98 6.93 13.38
CA GLY A 48 2.40 7.10 13.68
C GLY A 48 2.86 8.52 14.00
N ALA A 49 3.97 8.58 14.74
CA ALA A 49 4.83 9.75 14.83
C ALA A 49 6.17 9.52 14.09
N ARG A 50 6.47 8.25 13.74
CA ARG A 50 7.66 7.81 13.01
C ARG A 50 7.35 6.67 12.03
N GLY A 51 6.96 7.01 10.80
CA GLY A 51 6.65 6.04 9.75
C GLY A 51 5.97 6.73 8.56
N LEU A 52 5.56 5.94 7.58
CA LEU A 52 4.75 6.45 6.48
C LEU A 52 3.30 6.69 6.95
N PRO A 53 2.66 7.79 6.49
CA PRO A 53 1.33 8.17 6.95
C PRO A 53 0.26 7.30 6.30
N PHE A 54 -0.16 6.25 7.00
CA PHE A 54 -1.29 5.41 6.62
C PHE A 54 -2.54 5.84 7.37
N GLY A 55 -3.69 5.94 6.69
CA GLY A 55 -4.96 6.29 7.34
C GLY A 55 -5.31 5.29 8.46
N VAL A 56 -5.86 5.77 9.57
CA VAL A 56 -6.33 4.88 10.63
C VAL A 56 -7.42 3.95 10.08
N GLY A 57 -7.26 2.64 10.28
CA GLY A 57 -8.13 1.59 9.73
C GLY A 57 -7.80 1.16 8.29
N SER A 58 -6.85 1.81 7.62
CA SER A 58 -6.47 1.45 6.24
C SER A 58 -5.92 0.02 6.10
N LEU A 59 -5.39 -0.56 7.18
CA LEU A 59 -4.74 -1.87 7.22
C LEU A 59 -5.61 -2.98 7.86
N ASP A 60 -6.92 -2.72 8.00
CA ASP A 60 -7.89 -3.67 8.56
C ASP A 60 -8.45 -4.66 7.52
N GLY A 61 -8.07 -4.50 6.25
CA GLY A 61 -8.45 -5.38 5.16
C GLY A 61 -8.06 -6.83 5.40
N ARG A 62 -8.86 -7.74 4.83
CA ARG A 62 -8.65 -9.19 4.88
C ARG A 62 -8.85 -9.77 3.49
N GLY A 63 -7.93 -10.64 3.09
CA GLY A 63 -7.97 -11.32 1.81
C GLY A 63 -7.56 -12.78 1.92
N THR A 64 -7.58 -13.47 0.79
CA THR A 64 -7.08 -14.85 0.68
C THR A 64 -6.19 -14.97 -0.55
N ILE A 65 -4.98 -15.51 -0.39
CA ILE A 65 -4.06 -15.83 -1.48
C ILE A 65 -3.82 -17.34 -1.43
N GLU A 66 -4.16 -18.07 -2.50
CA GLU A 66 -4.00 -19.54 -2.57
C GLU A 66 -4.55 -20.27 -1.33
N GLY A 67 -5.76 -19.88 -0.89
CA GLY A 67 -6.42 -20.45 0.30
C GLY A 67 -5.88 -19.98 1.65
N ARG A 68 -4.85 -19.13 1.69
CA ARG A 68 -4.28 -18.57 2.94
C ARG A 68 -4.84 -17.20 3.25
N SER A 69 -5.42 -17.04 4.43
CA SER A 69 -5.90 -15.73 4.91
C SER A 69 -4.74 -14.77 5.16
N VAL A 70 -4.89 -13.52 4.69
CA VAL A 70 -3.90 -12.45 4.85
C VAL A 70 -4.56 -11.18 5.39
N ARG A 71 -3.79 -10.36 6.12
CA ARG A 71 -4.12 -8.96 6.36
C ARG A 71 -3.63 -8.14 5.17
N CYS A 72 -4.42 -7.17 4.75
CA CYS A 72 -4.10 -6.31 3.63
C CYS A 72 -4.70 -4.93 3.86
N GLU A 73 -4.42 -3.99 2.96
CA GLU A 73 -5.14 -2.74 2.94
C GLU A 73 -6.63 -2.93 2.59
N THR A 74 -7.46 -1.98 3.01
CA THR A 74 -8.85 -1.92 2.56
C THR A 74 -8.90 -1.54 1.07
N PRO A 75 -9.93 -1.98 0.33
CA PRO A 75 -10.09 -1.60 -1.08
C PRO A 75 -10.12 -0.09 -1.29
N GLU A 76 -10.75 0.66 -0.39
CA GLU A 76 -10.83 2.12 -0.44
C GLU A 76 -9.46 2.78 -0.23
N SER A 77 -8.61 2.21 0.62
CA SER A 77 -7.24 2.68 0.83
C SER A 77 -6.35 2.38 -0.37
N GLN A 78 -6.47 1.19 -0.96
CA GLN A 78 -5.75 0.82 -2.19
C GLN A 78 -6.09 1.76 -3.35
N VAL A 79 -7.38 2.02 -3.60
CA VAL A 79 -7.81 2.96 -4.66
C VAL A 79 -7.27 4.37 -4.40
N ARG A 80 -7.30 4.83 -3.14
CA ARG A 80 -6.76 6.15 -2.76
C ARG A 80 -5.24 6.23 -2.92
N GLY A 81 -4.52 5.14 -2.69
CA GLY A 81 -3.08 5.07 -2.92
C GLY A 81 -2.69 5.36 -4.38
N HIS A 82 -3.59 5.07 -5.32
CA HIS A 82 -3.41 5.28 -6.77
C HIS A 82 -3.99 6.62 -7.26
N THR A 83 -4.04 7.65 -6.40
CA THR A 83 -4.43 9.02 -6.83
C THR A 83 -3.29 10.03 -6.70
N GLY A 84 -2.09 9.59 -6.33
CA GLY A 84 -0.97 10.47 -5.94
C GLY A 84 0.21 10.53 -6.90
N TYR A 85 0.18 9.79 -8.01
CA TYR A 85 1.26 9.71 -9.00
C TYR A 85 0.71 9.41 -10.40
N ASP A 86 1.57 9.51 -11.42
CA ASP A 86 1.21 9.19 -12.81
C ASP A 86 1.01 7.68 -12.95
N LEU A 87 -0.24 7.29 -13.20
CA LEU A 87 -0.64 5.88 -13.30
C LEU A 87 -0.27 5.30 -14.66
N ASP A 88 0.17 4.04 -14.66
CA ASP A 88 0.32 3.26 -15.88
C ASP A 88 -0.92 2.39 -16.20
N GLU A 89 -0.90 1.70 -17.34
CA GLU A 89 -2.01 0.83 -17.77
C GLU A 89 -2.33 -0.32 -16.79
N GLU A 90 -1.35 -0.77 -16.00
CA GLU A 90 -1.57 -1.81 -14.99
C GLU A 90 -2.32 -1.23 -13.80
N ASP A 91 -1.89 -0.05 -13.33
CA ASP A 91 -2.56 0.68 -12.25
C ASP A 91 -4.04 0.94 -12.56
N TYR A 92 -4.36 1.39 -13.78
CA TYR A 92 -5.76 1.62 -14.18
C TYR A 92 -6.58 0.33 -14.15
N ARG A 93 -6.02 -0.79 -14.62
CA ARG A 93 -6.71 -2.08 -14.62
C ARG A 93 -6.97 -2.56 -13.20
N ASP A 94 -6.00 -2.41 -12.31
CA ASP A 94 -6.11 -2.84 -10.92
C ASP A 94 -7.13 -1.99 -10.14
N VAL A 95 -7.08 -0.66 -10.29
CA VAL A 95 -8.07 0.25 -9.70
C VAL A 95 -9.47 -0.05 -10.23
N ALA A 96 -9.64 -0.25 -11.55
CA ALA A 96 -10.93 -0.60 -12.13
C ALA A 96 -11.47 -1.93 -11.59
N ALA A 97 -10.61 -2.94 -11.43
CA ALA A 97 -10.98 -4.23 -10.86
C ALA A 97 -11.43 -4.12 -9.40
N LEU A 98 -10.71 -3.35 -8.57
CA LEU A 98 -11.10 -3.05 -7.19
C LEU A 98 -12.44 -2.32 -7.14
N CYS A 99 -12.60 -1.26 -7.92
CA CYS A 99 -13.83 -0.47 -7.99
C CYS A 99 -15.04 -1.33 -8.38
N HIS A 100 -14.92 -2.13 -9.44
CA HIS A 100 -15.97 -3.04 -9.86
C HIS A 100 -16.30 -4.09 -8.80
N ARG A 101 -15.29 -4.70 -8.17
CA ARG A 101 -15.48 -5.80 -7.21
C ARG A 101 -16.15 -5.35 -5.91
N PHE A 102 -15.83 -4.14 -5.44
CA PHE A 102 -16.23 -3.62 -4.13
C PHE A 102 -17.27 -2.50 -4.21
N GLY A 103 -17.68 -2.09 -5.42
CA GLY A 103 -18.67 -1.02 -5.61
C GLY A 103 -18.14 0.37 -5.27
N ILE A 104 -16.84 0.60 -5.43
CA ILE A 104 -16.19 1.89 -5.17
C ILE A 104 -16.26 2.75 -6.44
N PRO A 105 -16.64 4.04 -6.35
CA PRO A 105 -16.58 4.93 -7.50
C PRO A 105 -15.15 5.06 -8.03
N VAL A 106 -14.97 4.93 -9.34
CA VAL A 106 -13.66 5.12 -9.97
C VAL A 106 -13.24 6.59 -9.80
N PRO A 107 -12.06 6.89 -9.24
CA PRO A 107 -11.57 8.26 -9.12
C PRO A 107 -11.47 8.95 -10.48
N SER A 108 -11.68 10.27 -10.53
CA SER A 108 -11.57 11.02 -11.78
C SER A 108 -10.14 11.02 -12.36
N SER A 109 -9.12 10.86 -11.52
CA SER A 109 -7.73 10.65 -11.93
C SER A 109 -7.51 9.30 -12.61
N CYS A 110 -8.44 8.36 -12.42
CA CYS A 110 -8.40 7.00 -12.93
C CYS A 110 -9.42 6.77 -14.08
N SER A 111 -10.16 7.80 -14.49
CA SER A 111 -11.32 7.66 -15.40
C SER A 111 -11.03 8.06 -16.85
N GLY A 112 -9.77 8.05 -17.30
CA GLY A 112 -9.38 8.50 -18.64
C GLY A 112 -8.55 7.49 -19.41
N GLY A 113 -9.17 6.86 -20.41
CA GLY A 113 -8.53 6.34 -21.62
C GLY A 113 -8.99 7.14 -22.82
#